data_AF-A0A936U8C9-F1
#
_entry.id   AF-A0A936U8C9-F1
#
_cell.length_a   1.000
_cell.length_b   1.000
_cell.length_c   1.000
_cell.angle_alpha   90.00
_cell.angle_beta   90.00
_cell.angle_gamma   90.00
#
_symmetry.space_group_name_H-M   'P 1'
#
loop_
_entity.id
_entity.type
_entity.pdbx_description
1 polymer ?
#
loop_
_entity_poly.entity_id
_entity_poly.type
_entity_poly.pdbx_seq_one_letter_code
_entity_poly.pdbx_strand_id
1 'polypeptide(L)'
;MLPVLLTLFACGKSNDTYDMAIWQSPLASEFDGDPDVAQGEEIYFNEHWTDTSPYALTCFSCHSNSPDDTLTVDADEYNRPAHTVWNAGLRGSWKGGQKWDLEESNIIGAFGGEVCVTAYYPEGSDMTPEQAAHLEAYLKTLTDADPGDDPTAEPLDFSFTQWPTQEDFFAAISDGAGGWLSGADVGDPVAGEALATRHCGSCHTPEGEAAPIFYTALSLPVEDTVQRIRKAKIDDENTAPNQRMPRVPHDRLSDEELYDLLAFITTAEE
;
A
#
# COMPACT_ATOMS: atom_id res chain seq x y z
N MET A 1 -37.14 52.84 -2.90
CA MET A 1 -36.65 52.05 -1.75
C MET A 1 -37.14 50.62 -1.96
N LEU A 2 -36.18 49.72 -2.21
CA LEU A 2 -36.36 48.28 -2.44
C LEU A 2 -36.86 47.59 -1.16
N PRO A 3 -37.53 46.44 -1.33
CA PRO A 3 -36.97 45.24 -0.71
C PRO A 3 -36.72 44.14 -1.76
N VAL A 4 -35.49 43.65 -1.73
CA VAL A 4 -35.00 42.46 -2.43
C VAL A 4 -35.78 41.26 -1.90
N LEU A 5 -36.60 40.62 -2.73
CA LEU A 5 -37.10 39.28 -2.48
C LEU A 5 -35.94 38.32 -2.77
N LEU A 6 -35.34 37.76 -1.72
CA LEU A 6 -34.49 36.58 -1.81
C LEU A 6 -35.37 35.38 -2.20
N THR A 7 -35.41 35.04 -3.48
CA THR A 7 -35.74 33.67 -3.92
C THR A 7 -34.52 32.80 -3.67
N LEU A 8 -34.44 32.25 -2.46
CA LEU A 8 -33.63 31.07 -2.19
C LEU A 8 -34.18 29.94 -3.06
N PHE A 9 -33.44 29.59 -4.11
CA PHE A 9 -33.59 28.32 -4.78
C PHE A 9 -33.52 27.22 -3.72
N ALA A 10 -34.51 26.34 -3.77
CA ALA A 10 -34.49 25.06 -3.10
C ALA A 10 -33.20 24.33 -3.52
N CYS A 11 -32.18 24.35 -2.67
CA CYS A 11 -31.19 23.29 -2.66
C CYS A 11 -31.94 22.07 -2.15
N GLY A 12 -32.24 21.16 -3.08
CA GLY A 12 -32.88 19.90 -2.80
C GLY A 12 -32.12 19.23 -1.67
N LYS A 13 -32.87 18.82 -0.64
CA LYS A 13 -32.50 17.66 0.14
C LYS A 13 -32.47 16.49 -0.84
N SER A 14 -31.31 16.14 -1.39
CA SER A 14 -31.11 14.76 -1.75
C SER A 14 -30.84 14.05 -0.43
N ASN A 15 -31.89 13.43 0.10
CA ASN A 15 -31.72 12.26 0.94
C ASN A 15 -31.24 11.15 -0.01
N ASP A 16 -30.03 11.29 -0.54
CA ASP A 16 -29.32 10.17 -1.12
C ASP A 16 -28.93 9.32 0.08
N THR A 17 -29.88 8.50 0.54
CA THR A 17 -29.54 7.27 1.24
C THR A 17 -28.61 6.55 0.29
N TYR A 18 -27.32 6.53 0.62
CA TYR A 18 -26.34 5.88 -0.21
C TYR A 18 -26.75 4.40 -0.28
N ASP A 19 -27.12 3.95 -1.47
CA ASP A 19 -27.49 2.55 -1.67
C ASP A 19 -26.21 1.73 -1.50
N MET A 20 -26.11 1.00 -0.39
CA MET A 20 -24.98 0.12 -0.06
C MET A 20 -24.63 -0.87 -1.20
N ALA A 21 -25.58 -1.17 -2.11
CA ALA A 21 -25.35 -1.97 -3.30
C ALA A 21 -24.45 -1.27 -4.35
N ILE A 22 -24.32 0.06 -4.30
CA ILE A 22 -23.43 0.84 -5.19
C ILE A 22 -21.96 0.71 -4.74
N TRP A 23 -21.71 0.20 -3.52
CA TRP A 23 -20.38 0.15 -2.91
C TRP A 23 -19.69 -1.21 -3.00
N GLN A 24 -20.05 -2.00 -4.00
CA GLN A 24 -19.45 -3.32 -4.22
C GLN A 24 -18.38 -3.25 -5.30
N SER A 25 -17.31 -4.03 -5.13
CA SER A 25 -16.39 -4.32 -6.23
C SER A 25 -17.20 -4.86 -7.42
N PRO A 26 -16.92 -4.42 -8.67
CA PRO A 26 -17.55 -5.01 -9.85
C PRO A 26 -17.45 -6.54 -9.86
N LEU A 27 -16.29 -7.08 -9.47
CA LEU A 27 -16.05 -8.51 -9.38
C LEU A 27 -16.87 -9.17 -8.26
N ALA A 28 -16.97 -8.54 -7.08
CA ALA A 28 -17.78 -9.04 -5.97
C ALA A 28 -19.28 -9.08 -6.31
N SER A 29 -19.76 -8.15 -7.15
CA SER A 29 -21.16 -8.09 -7.58
C SER A 29 -21.59 -9.26 -8.48
N GLU A 30 -20.63 -10.03 -9.00
CA GLU A 30 -20.88 -11.23 -9.79
C GLU A 30 -21.15 -12.47 -8.92
N PHE A 31 -20.88 -12.41 -7.61
CA PHE A 31 -21.16 -13.50 -6.67
C PHE A 31 -22.63 -13.49 -6.24
N ASP A 32 -23.34 -14.60 -6.45
CA ASP A 32 -24.76 -14.75 -6.13
C ASP A 32 -25.04 -15.38 -4.76
N GLY A 33 -23.98 -15.71 -4.01
CA GLY A 33 -24.04 -16.25 -2.65
C GLY A 33 -23.99 -15.20 -1.55
N ASP A 34 -24.11 -15.66 -0.31
CA ASP A 34 -23.97 -14.81 0.88
C ASP A 34 -22.48 -14.65 1.23
N PRO A 35 -21.96 -13.41 1.33
CA PRO A 35 -20.58 -13.19 1.74
C PRO A 35 -20.31 -13.65 3.17
N ASP A 36 -19.19 -14.33 3.39
CA ASP A 36 -18.71 -14.81 4.68
C ASP A 36 -17.50 -13.98 5.15
N VAL A 37 -17.70 -13.24 6.25
CA VAL A 37 -16.66 -12.41 6.88
C VAL A 37 -15.45 -13.23 7.30
N ALA A 38 -15.65 -14.44 7.82
CA ALA A 38 -14.54 -15.27 8.30
C ALA A 38 -13.66 -15.76 7.15
N GLN A 39 -14.27 -16.02 5.98
CA GLN A 39 -13.51 -16.35 4.78
C GLN A 39 -12.78 -15.12 4.23
N GLY A 40 -13.37 -13.93 4.34
CA GLY A 40 -12.68 -12.69 3.97
C GLY A 40 -11.46 -12.41 4.84
N GLU A 41 -11.56 -12.67 6.13
CA GLU A 41 -10.44 -12.58 7.07
C GLU A 41 -9.33 -13.59 6.71
N GLU A 42 -9.69 -14.83 6.42
CA GLU A 42 -8.76 -15.87 5.96
C GLU A 42 -8.03 -15.44 4.68
N ILE A 43 -8.76 -14.88 3.70
CA ILE A 43 -8.16 -14.34 2.47
C ILE A 43 -7.15 -13.24 2.80
N TYR A 44 -7.52 -12.31 3.67
CA TYR A 44 -6.66 -11.18 4.00
C TYR A 44 -5.35 -11.59 4.69
N PHE A 45 -5.40 -12.57 5.58
CA PHE A 45 -4.26 -12.97 6.39
C PHE A 45 -3.43 -14.12 5.82
N ASN A 46 -4.04 -15.02 5.03
CA ASN A 46 -3.44 -16.31 4.68
C ASN A 46 -3.48 -16.66 3.19
N GLU A 47 -4.22 -15.92 2.35
CA GLU A 47 -4.25 -16.22 0.91
C GLU A 47 -2.95 -15.75 0.24
N HIS A 48 -2.35 -16.70 -0.47
CA HIS A 48 -1.08 -16.57 -1.18
C HIS A 48 -1.26 -16.75 -2.70
N TRP A 49 -2.50 -17.00 -3.14
CA TRP A 49 -2.89 -17.30 -4.51
C TRP A 49 -2.07 -18.45 -5.09
N THR A 50 -1.41 -18.23 -6.22
CA THR A 50 -0.60 -19.24 -6.90
C THR A 50 0.82 -19.33 -6.33
N ASP A 51 1.19 -18.45 -5.39
CA ASP A 51 2.49 -18.46 -4.77
C ASP A 51 2.59 -19.56 -3.72
N THR A 52 3.39 -20.57 -4.02
CA THR A 52 3.67 -21.68 -3.11
C THR A 52 5.02 -21.53 -2.44
N SER A 53 5.70 -20.40 -2.65
CA SER A 53 6.97 -20.11 -2.01
C SER A 53 6.77 -19.90 -0.51
N PRO A 54 7.79 -20.20 0.31
CA PRO A 54 7.78 -19.83 1.73
C PRO A 54 7.78 -18.31 1.98
N TYR A 55 7.75 -17.48 0.93
CA TYR A 55 7.77 -16.01 0.98
C TYR A 55 6.52 -15.41 0.36
N ALA A 56 5.50 -16.24 0.14
CA ALA A 56 4.27 -15.80 -0.46
C ALA A 56 3.67 -14.67 0.39
N LEU A 57 3.39 -13.55 -0.28
CA LEU A 57 2.79 -12.38 0.35
C LEU A 57 1.33 -12.66 0.68
N THR A 58 0.80 -11.87 1.61
CA THR A 58 -0.63 -11.76 1.92
C THR A 58 -1.02 -10.29 1.89
N CYS A 59 -2.32 -9.98 1.91
CA CYS A 59 -2.75 -8.57 2.05
C CYS A 59 -2.16 -7.94 3.32
N PHE A 60 -2.10 -8.70 4.42
CA PHE A 60 -1.53 -8.24 5.68
C PHE A 60 -0.01 -8.01 5.67
N SER A 61 0.70 -8.58 4.69
CA SER A 61 2.15 -8.34 4.55
C SER A 61 2.46 -6.88 4.21
N CYS A 62 1.52 -6.23 3.51
CA CYS A 62 1.67 -4.86 3.01
C CYS A 62 0.73 -3.86 3.69
N HIS A 63 -0.40 -4.31 4.24
CA HIS A 63 -1.40 -3.44 4.87
C HIS A 63 -1.68 -3.88 6.30
N SER A 64 -1.74 -2.93 7.23
CA SER A 64 -2.30 -3.20 8.56
C SER A 64 -3.82 -3.23 8.50
N ASN A 65 -4.47 -3.99 9.39
CA ASN A 65 -5.91 -3.92 9.62
C ASN A 65 -6.25 -3.16 10.92
N SER A 66 -5.27 -2.51 11.55
CA SER A 66 -5.45 -1.84 12.83
C SER A 66 -5.86 -0.37 12.64
N PRO A 67 -6.77 0.16 13.47
CA PRO A 67 -7.04 1.61 13.55
C PRO A 67 -5.85 2.40 14.09
N ASP A 68 -4.97 1.74 14.85
CA ASP A 68 -3.80 2.38 15.47
C ASP A 68 -2.63 2.54 14.48
N ASP A 69 -2.73 1.95 13.29
CA ASP A 69 -1.77 2.20 12.21
C ASP A 69 -2.00 3.59 11.61
N THR A 70 -1.06 4.49 11.89
CA THR A 70 -1.05 5.89 11.45
C THR A 70 -0.05 6.07 10.29
N LEU A 71 0.11 7.28 9.77
CA LEU A 71 1.08 7.53 8.70
C LEU A 71 2.53 7.20 9.10
N THR A 72 2.87 7.27 10.39
CA THR A 72 4.25 7.19 10.88
C THR A 72 4.50 6.05 11.86
N VAL A 73 3.47 5.28 12.23
CA VAL A 73 3.54 4.23 13.26
C VAL A 73 2.53 3.15 12.92
N ASP A 74 2.98 1.91 12.72
CA ASP A 74 2.10 0.73 12.71
C ASP A 74 1.72 0.29 14.13
N ALA A 75 0.63 -0.46 14.23
CA ALA A 75 0.14 -0.98 15.50
C ALA A 75 0.93 -2.18 16.06
N ASP A 76 1.87 -2.73 15.29
CA ASP A 76 2.76 -3.83 15.70
C ASP A 76 4.24 -3.46 15.50
N GLU A 77 5.14 -4.45 15.48
CA GLU A 77 6.58 -4.22 15.36
C GLU A 77 7.04 -3.86 13.94
N TYR A 78 6.18 -4.02 12.93
CA TYR A 78 6.52 -3.80 11.53
C TYR A 78 5.86 -2.54 11.00
N ASN A 79 6.62 -1.66 10.35
CA ASN A 79 6.07 -0.52 9.62
C ASN A 79 5.78 -0.92 8.17
N ARG A 80 4.55 -1.29 7.87
CA ARG A 80 4.19 -1.79 6.55
C ARG A 80 4.29 -0.71 5.48
N PRO A 81 4.63 -1.10 4.23
CA PRO A 81 4.84 -0.18 3.14
C PRO A 81 3.56 0.55 2.71
N ALA A 82 2.39 -0.09 2.84
CA ALA A 82 1.11 0.54 2.52
C ALA A 82 0.32 0.87 3.79
N HIS A 83 -0.48 1.93 3.72
CA HIS A 83 -1.32 2.36 4.82
C HIS A 83 -2.39 1.33 5.18
N THR A 84 -2.90 1.46 6.41
CA THR A 84 -3.98 0.64 6.94
C THR A 84 -5.18 0.52 6.00
N VAL A 85 -5.75 -0.68 5.94
CA VAL A 85 -7.06 -0.92 5.30
C VAL A 85 -8.22 -0.58 6.23
N TRP A 86 -7.95 -0.02 7.41
CA TRP A 86 -8.99 0.50 8.27
C TRP A 86 -9.85 1.54 7.52
N ASN A 87 -11.16 1.39 7.64
CA ASN A 87 -12.19 2.12 6.89
C ASN A 87 -12.13 1.96 5.35
N ALA A 88 -11.29 1.07 4.79
CA ALA A 88 -11.15 0.93 3.34
C ALA A 88 -12.38 0.36 2.65
N GLY A 89 -13.11 -0.55 3.31
CA GLY A 89 -14.34 -1.15 2.78
C GLY A 89 -15.49 -0.14 2.59
N LEU A 90 -15.31 1.10 3.06
CA LEU A 90 -16.29 2.18 3.11
C LEU A 90 -15.90 3.38 2.24
N ARG A 91 -14.79 3.29 1.48
CA ARG A 91 -14.35 4.34 0.57
C ARG A 91 -15.04 4.21 -0.78
N GLY A 92 -15.66 5.30 -1.24
CA GLY A 92 -16.50 5.29 -2.47
C GLY A 92 -15.81 5.77 -3.72
N SER A 93 -14.62 6.35 -3.56
CA SER A 93 -13.78 6.75 -4.67
C SER A 93 -12.33 6.80 -4.21
N TRP A 94 -11.44 6.57 -5.17
CA TRP A 94 -10.00 6.69 -5.00
C TRP A 94 -9.57 7.85 -5.90
N LYS A 95 -8.72 8.75 -5.40
CA LYS A 95 -8.24 9.90 -6.17
C LYS A 95 -6.82 9.65 -6.63
N GLY A 96 -6.69 9.20 -7.86
CA GLY A 96 -5.46 8.58 -8.32
C GLY A 96 -4.26 9.48 -8.59
N GLY A 97 -3.08 8.83 -8.61
CA GLY A 97 -1.77 9.44 -8.85
C GLY A 97 -0.90 8.78 -9.94
N GLN A 98 -1.33 7.65 -10.53
CA GLN A 98 -0.58 6.88 -11.56
C GLN A 98 -1.35 6.73 -12.87
N LYS A 99 -0.70 6.49 -14.02
CA LYS A 99 -1.37 6.44 -15.34
C LYS A 99 -2.50 5.40 -15.49
N TRP A 100 -2.48 4.29 -14.74
CA TRP A 100 -3.56 3.31 -14.64
C TRP A 100 -4.67 3.70 -13.64
N ASP A 101 -4.50 4.86 -13.01
CA ASP A 101 -5.28 5.47 -11.92
C ASP A 101 -5.58 6.97 -12.27
N LEU A 102 -5.28 7.39 -13.52
CA LEU A 102 -5.55 8.74 -14.04
C LEU A 102 -6.89 8.78 -14.75
N GLU A 103 -7.94 8.68 -13.95
CA GLU A 103 -9.26 9.28 -14.15
C GLU A 103 -9.96 9.13 -12.79
N GLU A 104 -10.96 9.95 -12.48
CA GLU A 104 -11.82 9.77 -11.30
C GLU A 104 -12.46 8.38 -11.36
N SER A 105 -11.72 7.37 -10.94
CA SER A 105 -12.12 5.99 -10.99
C SER A 105 -12.76 5.76 -9.63
N ASN A 106 -14.07 5.59 -9.67
CA ASN A 106 -14.86 5.13 -8.54
C ASN A 106 -14.49 3.66 -8.28
N ILE A 107 -13.26 3.45 -7.83
CA ILE A 107 -12.72 2.21 -7.29
C ILE A 107 -13.38 2.08 -5.91
N ILE A 108 -14.02 0.96 -5.60
CA ILE A 108 -14.79 0.81 -4.35
C ILE A 108 -14.43 -0.51 -3.68
N GLY A 109 -14.32 -0.49 -2.34
CA GLY A 109 -14.21 -1.69 -1.53
C GLY A 109 -13.04 -2.61 -1.91
N ALA A 110 -13.33 -3.91 -2.10
CA ALA A 110 -12.35 -4.94 -2.43
C ALA A 110 -11.73 -4.83 -3.83
N PHE A 111 -12.17 -3.88 -4.68
CA PHE A 111 -11.55 -3.65 -5.99
C PHE A 111 -10.07 -3.26 -5.85
N GLY A 112 -9.69 -2.57 -4.77
CA GLY A 112 -8.27 -2.35 -4.44
C GLY A 112 -7.51 -3.66 -4.23
N GLY A 113 -8.16 -4.67 -3.62
CA GLY A 113 -7.60 -6.01 -3.45
C GLY A 113 -7.35 -6.71 -4.78
N GLU A 114 -8.30 -6.66 -5.73
CA GLU A 114 -8.15 -7.21 -7.09
C GLU A 114 -6.97 -6.59 -7.84
N VAL A 115 -6.86 -5.25 -7.80
CA VAL A 115 -5.73 -4.52 -8.39
C VAL A 115 -4.41 -4.96 -7.75
N CYS A 116 -4.39 -5.14 -6.42
CA CYS A 116 -3.22 -5.63 -5.70
C CYS A 116 -2.83 -7.06 -6.12
N VAL A 117 -3.79 -7.97 -6.26
CA VAL A 117 -3.53 -9.35 -6.73
C VAL A 117 -2.86 -9.33 -8.10
N THR A 118 -3.46 -8.63 -9.05
CA THR A 118 -2.93 -8.50 -10.41
C THR A 118 -1.55 -7.82 -10.43
N ALA A 119 -1.34 -6.85 -9.54
CA ALA A 119 -0.13 -6.05 -9.54
C ALA A 119 1.05 -6.72 -8.83
N TYR A 120 0.85 -7.51 -7.77
CA TYR A 120 1.94 -7.95 -6.89
C TYR A 120 2.06 -9.47 -6.71
N TYR A 121 1.08 -10.27 -7.15
CA TYR A 121 1.13 -11.73 -7.04
C TYR A 121 1.61 -12.38 -8.34
N PRO A 122 2.14 -13.62 -8.31
CA PRO A 122 2.66 -14.29 -9.50
C PRO A 122 1.66 -14.33 -10.66
N GLU A 123 2.17 -14.39 -11.90
CA GLU A 123 1.35 -14.49 -13.10
C GLU A 123 0.34 -15.65 -13.01
N GLY A 124 -0.93 -15.37 -13.32
CA GLY A 124 -2.03 -16.33 -13.18
C GLY A 124 -2.74 -16.27 -11.83
N SER A 125 -2.29 -15.45 -10.89
CA SER A 125 -3.06 -15.10 -9.71
C SER A 125 -4.24 -14.21 -10.12
N ASP A 126 -5.44 -14.67 -9.79
CA ASP A 126 -6.68 -13.97 -10.08
C ASP A 126 -7.62 -14.12 -8.89
N MET A 127 -8.35 -13.06 -8.58
CA MET A 127 -9.35 -13.09 -7.52
C MET A 127 -10.68 -13.53 -8.15
N THR A 128 -11.34 -14.51 -7.55
CA THR A 128 -12.69 -14.91 -7.99
C THR A 128 -13.76 -13.94 -7.46
N PRO A 129 -14.96 -13.88 -8.07
CA PRO A 129 -16.10 -13.16 -7.51
C PRO A 129 -16.40 -13.49 -6.05
N GLU A 130 -16.36 -14.77 -5.69
CA GLU A 130 -16.58 -15.25 -4.32
C GLU A 130 -15.53 -14.70 -3.35
N GLN A 131 -14.24 -14.80 -3.70
CA GLN A 131 -13.15 -14.25 -2.90
C GLN A 131 -13.26 -12.73 -2.74
N ALA A 132 -13.59 -12.00 -3.82
CA ALA A 132 -13.79 -10.57 -3.78
C ALA A 132 -14.93 -10.19 -2.83
N ALA A 133 -16.06 -10.91 -2.89
CA ALA A 133 -17.21 -10.67 -2.03
C ALA A 133 -16.91 -10.95 -0.55
N HIS A 134 -16.21 -12.05 -0.25
CA HIS A 134 -15.78 -12.39 1.11
C HIS A 134 -14.80 -11.36 1.67
N LEU A 135 -13.77 -11.00 0.90
CA LEU A 135 -12.80 -9.98 1.29
C LEU A 135 -13.48 -8.63 1.55
N GLU A 136 -14.41 -8.22 0.67
CA GLU A 136 -15.16 -6.98 0.86
C GLU A 136 -15.98 -6.99 2.15
N ALA A 137 -16.65 -8.11 2.46
CA ALA A 137 -17.41 -8.26 3.68
C ALA A 137 -16.52 -8.11 4.93
N TYR A 138 -15.32 -8.71 4.92
CA TYR A 138 -14.35 -8.53 6.00
C TYR A 138 -13.87 -7.08 6.11
N LEU A 139 -13.46 -6.44 5.01
CA LEU A 139 -12.99 -5.05 5.03
C LEU A 139 -14.04 -4.06 5.54
N LYS A 140 -15.34 -4.33 5.33
CA LYS A 140 -16.45 -3.54 5.89
C LYS A 140 -16.61 -3.69 7.41
N THR A 141 -16.01 -4.72 8.02
CA THR A 141 -15.96 -4.85 9.49
C THR A 141 -14.86 -4.00 10.12
N LEU A 142 -13.86 -3.58 9.33
CA LEU A 142 -12.74 -2.75 9.78
C LEU A 142 -13.13 -1.28 9.75
N THR A 143 -13.94 -0.85 10.72
CA THR A 143 -14.44 0.53 10.75
C THR A 143 -14.66 1.10 12.13
N ASP A 144 -14.49 2.42 12.25
CA ASP A 144 -14.90 3.20 13.41
C ASP A 144 -16.35 3.67 13.35
N ALA A 145 -17.06 3.43 12.23
CA ALA A 145 -18.43 3.89 12.05
C ALA A 145 -19.38 3.14 12.96
N ASP A 146 -20.25 3.87 13.65
CA ASP A 146 -21.29 3.27 14.47
C ASP A 146 -22.32 2.56 13.58
N PRO A 147 -22.89 1.42 14.04
CA PRO A 147 -23.96 0.74 13.33
C PRO A 147 -25.17 1.68 13.10
N GLY A 148 -25.34 2.17 11.87
CA GLY A 148 -26.45 3.05 11.48
C GLY A 148 -26.03 4.41 10.92
N ASP A 149 -24.75 4.77 10.99
CA ASP A 149 -24.21 5.89 10.22
C ASP A 149 -24.00 5.48 8.76
N ASP A 150 -24.04 6.45 7.85
CA ASP A 150 -23.67 6.24 6.44
C ASP A 150 -22.14 6.25 6.37
N PRO A 151 -21.47 5.09 6.40
CA PRO A 151 -20.06 5.04 6.66
C PRO A 151 -19.37 5.44 5.36
N THR A 152 -19.03 6.71 5.24
CA THR A 152 -18.21 7.20 4.15
C THR A 152 -16.85 7.51 4.73
N ALA A 153 -15.86 6.70 4.36
CA ALA A 153 -14.49 7.02 4.65
C ALA A 153 -14.01 8.12 3.70
N GLU A 154 -13.19 9.04 4.20
CA GLU A 154 -12.60 10.08 3.37
C GLU A 154 -11.84 9.45 2.19
N PRO A 155 -11.86 10.09 1.00
CA PRO A 155 -11.09 9.63 -0.14
C PRO A 155 -9.61 9.45 0.21
N LEU A 156 -8.98 8.40 -0.32
CA LEU A 156 -7.54 8.22 -0.17
C LEU A 156 -6.82 9.32 -0.97
N ASP A 157 -5.91 10.05 -0.31
CA ASP A 157 -5.05 11.03 -0.96
C ASP A 157 -3.71 10.38 -1.30
N PHE A 158 -3.51 10.01 -2.56
CA PHE A 158 -2.23 9.46 -3.03
C PHE A 158 -1.11 10.50 -3.11
N SER A 159 -1.27 11.73 -2.61
CA SER A 159 -0.14 12.67 -2.47
C SER A 159 1.01 12.11 -1.63
N PHE A 160 0.75 11.14 -0.72
CA PHE A 160 1.81 10.38 -0.03
C PHE A 160 2.73 9.62 -1.01
N THR A 161 2.25 9.36 -2.24
CA THR A 161 3.04 8.81 -3.34
C THR A 161 3.85 9.87 -4.08
N GLN A 162 4.00 11.08 -3.56
CA GLN A 162 4.99 12.02 -4.05
C GLN A 162 6.27 11.88 -3.25
N TRP A 163 7.42 11.98 -3.93
CA TRP A 163 8.72 12.08 -3.29
C TRP A 163 9.35 13.42 -3.65
N PRO A 164 8.92 14.51 -2.99
CA PRO A 164 9.29 15.86 -3.40
C PRO A 164 10.78 16.14 -3.27
N THR A 165 11.50 15.38 -2.44
CA THR A 165 12.92 15.53 -2.12
C THR A 165 13.83 14.61 -2.94
N GLN A 166 13.30 13.91 -3.95
CA GLN A 166 14.06 12.93 -4.74
C GLN A 166 15.37 13.48 -5.32
N GLU A 167 15.35 14.67 -5.91
CA GLU A 167 16.56 15.27 -6.52
C GLU A 167 17.61 15.60 -5.45
N ASP A 168 17.19 16.22 -4.34
CA ASP A 168 18.06 16.57 -3.22
C ASP A 168 18.65 15.31 -2.56
N PHE A 169 17.85 14.24 -2.42
CA PHE A 169 18.30 12.97 -1.88
C PHE A 169 19.41 12.35 -2.74
N PHE A 170 19.21 12.24 -4.06
CA PHE A 170 20.26 11.70 -4.94
C PHE A 170 21.50 12.59 -4.98
N ALA A 171 21.35 13.91 -4.89
CA ALA A 171 22.49 14.80 -4.76
C ALA A 171 23.28 14.55 -3.46
N ALA A 172 22.59 14.26 -2.35
CA ALA A 172 23.21 13.99 -1.05
C ALA A 172 23.98 12.67 -0.99
N ILE A 173 23.52 11.64 -1.71
CA ILE A 173 24.17 10.31 -1.73
C ILE A 173 25.16 10.11 -2.88
N SER A 174 25.49 11.15 -3.66
CA SER A 174 26.48 11.05 -4.73
C SER A 174 27.92 11.12 -4.18
N ASP A 175 28.82 10.29 -4.74
CA ASP A 175 30.25 10.32 -4.40
C ASP A 175 31.05 11.43 -5.13
N GLY A 176 30.41 12.17 -6.04
CA GLY A 176 31.04 13.20 -6.88
C GLY A 176 31.90 12.68 -8.04
N ALA A 177 32.09 11.37 -8.18
CA ALA A 177 32.79 10.69 -9.27
C ALA A 177 31.86 9.99 -10.27
N GLY A 178 30.54 10.12 -10.06
CA GLY A 178 29.51 9.45 -10.86
C GLY A 178 29.03 8.13 -10.27
N GLY A 179 29.41 7.83 -9.03
CA GLY A 179 28.89 6.74 -8.21
C GLY A 179 28.08 7.25 -7.01
N TRP A 180 27.88 6.35 -6.04
CA TRP A 180 27.03 6.54 -4.88
C TRP A 180 27.80 6.22 -3.60
N LEU A 181 27.50 6.96 -2.53
CA LEU A 181 27.99 6.66 -1.18
C LEU A 181 27.43 5.31 -0.71
N SER A 182 28.20 4.61 0.14
CA SER A 182 27.83 3.31 0.70
C SER A 182 28.27 3.19 2.16
N GLY A 183 27.69 2.22 2.87
CA GLY A 183 27.98 1.94 4.26
C GLY A 183 27.93 3.16 5.16
N ALA A 184 28.94 3.32 6.00
CA ALA A 184 29.02 4.46 6.93
C ALA A 184 29.21 5.83 6.23
N ASP A 185 29.52 5.87 4.93
CA ASP A 185 29.63 7.12 4.18
C ASP A 185 28.25 7.68 3.77
N VAL A 186 27.19 6.86 3.76
CA VAL A 186 25.81 7.32 3.49
C VAL A 186 24.99 7.57 4.77
N GLY A 187 25.13 6.74 5.80
CA GLY A 187 24.32 6.82 7.03
C GLY A 187 24.82 5.91 8.17
N ASP A 188 24.00 5.68 9.20
CA ASP A 188 24.31 4.78 10.32
C ASP A 188 23.82 3.34 10.03
N PRO A 189 24.72 2.37 9.81
CA PRO A 189 24.33 0.99 9.50
C PRO A 189 23.64 0.26 10.68
N VAL A 190 23.90 0.66 11.93
CA VAL A 190 23.24 0.04 13.10
C VAL A 190 21.80 0.54 13.21
N ALA A 191 21.57 1.83 12.97
CA ALA A 191 20.21 2.36 12.85
C ALA A 191 19.49 1.74 11.64
N GLY A 192 20.21 1.56 10.53
CA GLY A 192 19.73 0.92 9.31
C GLY A 192 19.25 -0.52 9.51
N GLU A 193 19.96 -1.34 10.28
CA GLU A 193 19.55 -2.71 10.60
C GLU A 193 18.19 -2.76 11.33
N ALA A 194 17.99 -1.84 12.28
CA ALA A 194 16.74 -1.73 13.00
C ALA A 194 15.59 -1.28 12.07
N LEU A 195 15.86 -0.35 11.14
CA LEU A 195 14.90 0.08 10.12
C LEU A 195 14.59 -1.04 9.12
N ALA A 196 15.59 -1.81 8.70
CA ALA A 196 15.43 -2.95 7.82
C ALA A 196 14.51 -4.00 8.45
N THR A 197 14.71 -4.31 9.74
CA THR A 197 13.82 -5.21 10.49
C THR A 197 12.39 -4.67 10.54
N ARG A 198 12.24 -3.37 10.84
CA ARG A 198 10.93 -2.75 10.99
C ARG A 198 10.16 -2.61 9.67
N HIS A 199 10.78 -2.08 8.62
CA HIS A 199 10.12 -1.72 7.36
C HIS A 199 10.11 -2.84 6.33
N CYS A 200 11.09 -3.75 6.41
CA CYS A 200 11.25 -4.80 5.42
C CYS A 200 10.96 -6.18 6.01
N GLY A 201 11.05 -6.36 7.33
CA GLY A 201 10.94 -7.65 8.00
C GLY A 201 9.59 -8.37 7.85
N SER A 202 8.50 -7.64 7.59
CA SER A 202 7.19 -8.25 7.31
C SER A 202 7.19 -9.08 6.04
N CYS A 203 8.07 -8.77 5.08
CA CYS A 203 8.21 -9.47 3.80
C CYS A 203 9.56 -10.19 3.67
N HIS A 204 10.61 -9.67 4.32
CA HIS A 204 12.00 -10.09 4.17
C HIS A 204 12.56 -10.60 5.51
N THR A 205 11.91 -11.57 6.16
CA THR A 205 12.32 -12.03 7.50
C THR A 205 13.79 -12.48 7.56
N PRO A 206 14.55 -12.10 8.61
CA PRO A 206 15.94 -12.54 8.80
C PRO A 206 16.05 -14.01 9.25
N GLU A 207 14.97 -14.56 9.84
CA GLU A 207 14.90 -15.91 10.39
C GLU A 207 13.97 -16.79 9.56
N GLY A 208 14.43 -17.08 8.35
CA GLY A 208 13.82 -18.05 7.44
C GLY A 208 14.80 -18.37 6.33
N GLU A 209 14.51 -19.41 5.55
CA GLU A 209 15.20 -19.66 4.27
C GLU A 209 15.08 -18.43 3.31
N ALA A 210 14.33 -17.38 3.70
CA ALA A 210 14.06 -16.06 3.11
C ALA A 210 15.22 -15.05 3.11
N ALA A 211 16.24 -15.30 3.93
CA ALA A 211 17.46 -14.50 3.95
C ALA A 211 18.03 -14.16 2.54
N PRO A 212 18.01 -15.05 1.52
CA PRO A 212 18.56 -14.78 0.21
C PRO A 212 17.90 -13.61 -0.54
N ILE A 213 16.66 -13.20 -0.18
CA ILE A 213 15.99 -12.06 -0.83
C ILE A 213 16.46 -10.73 -0.25
N PHE A 214 16.74 -10.65 1.05
CA PHE A 214 17.54 -9.54 1.57
C PHE A 214 18.84 -9.48 0.77
N TYR A 215 19.57 -10.59 0.67
CA TYR A 215 20.85 -10.67 -0.05
C TYR A 215 20.81 -10.48 -1.58
N THR A 216 19.66 -10.58 -2.25
CA THR A 216 19.56 -10.22 -3.68
C THR A 216 19.27 -8.74 -3.88
N ALA A 217 18.57 -8.08 -2.94
CA ALA A 217 18.51 -6.62 -2.89
C ALA A 217 19.90 -6.01 -2.59
N LEU A 218 20.70 -6.69 -1.75
CA LEU A 218 22.14 -6.43 -1.50
C LEU A 218 23.04 -6.78 -2.70
N SER A 219 22.56 -6.67 -3.94
CA SER A 219 23.42 -6.81 -5.13
C SER A 219 23.05 -5.82 -6.22
N LEU A 220 22.08 -4.96 -5.94
CA LEU A 220 21.60 -3.94 -6.86
C LEU A 220 22.40 -2.66 -6.64
N PRO A 221 22.68 -1.90 -7.72
CA PRO A 221 23.21 -0.55 -7.58
C PRO A 221 22.36 0.28 -6.60
N VAL A 222 23.01 1.12 -5.79
CA VAL A 222 22.34 1.98 -4.79
C VAL A 222 21.17 2.76 -5.39
N GLU A 223 21.34 3.35 -6.58
CA GLU A 223 20.24 4.04 -7.29
C GLU A 223 19.04 3.11 -7.49
N ASP A 224 19.26 1.89 -7.98
CA ASP A 224 18.18 0.94 -8.25
C ASP A 224 17.47 0.50 -6.96
N THR A 225 18.22 0.32 -5.87
CA THR A 225 17.67 0.03 -4.54
C THR A 225 16.76 1.17 -4.06
N VAL A 226 17.23 2.41 -4.13
CA VAL A 226 16.43 3.60 -3.76
C VAL A 226 15.18 3.69 -4.63
N GLN A 227 15.32 3.49 -5.93
CA GLN A 227 14.21 3.53 -6.88
C GLN A 227 13.19 2.41 -6.63
N ARG A 228 13.61 1.25 -6.13
CA ARG A 228 12.73 0.14 -5.70
C ARG A 228 12.00 0.45 -4.41
N ILE A 229 12.69 0.91 -3.38
CA ILE A 229 12.08 1.28 -2.09
C ILE A 229 11.04 2.39 -2.28
N ARG A 230 11.39 3.44 -3.05
CA ARG A 230 10.51 4.59 -3.28
C ARG A 230 9.53 4.42 -4.43
N LYS A 231 9.68 3.36 -5.25
CA LYS A 231 8.96 3.15 -6.52
C LYS A 231 8.94 4.40 -7.40
N ALA A 232 10.06 5.12 -7.47
CA ALA A 232 10.14 6.44 -8.10
C ALA A 232 10.47 6.41 -9.62
N LYS A 233 10.88 5.25 -10.16
CA LYS A 233 11.13 5.04 -11.61
C LYS A 233 10.55 3.76 -12.20
N ILE A 234 9.76 3.01 -11.44
CA ILE A 234 9.38 1.66 -11.87
C ILE A 234 8.09 1.71 -12.70
N ASP A 235 8.24 1.97 -14.00
CA ASP A 235 7.38 1.34 -15.01
C ASP A 235 7.74 -0.16 -14.99
N ASP A 236 7.01 -0.89 -14.15
CA ASP A 236 7.16 -2.32 -13.86
C ASP A 236 6.70 -3.23 -15.01
N GLU A 237 6.68 -2.69 -16.24
CA GLU A 237 6.18 -3.40 -17.42
C GLU A 237 7.02 -4.64 -17.74
N ASN A 238 8.29 -4.67 -17.32
CA ASN A 238 9.22 -5.77 -17.60
C ASN A 238 9.65 -6.57 -16.36
N THR A 239 9.17 -6.22 -15.17
CA THR A 239 9.45 -6.97 -13.93
C THR A 239 8.35 -8.01 -13.74
N ALA A 240 8.73 -9.25 -13.44
CA ALA A 240 7.75 -10.27 -13.09
C ALA A 240 6.94 -9.80 -11.86
N PRO A 241 5.62 -9.98 -11.82
CA PRO A 241 4.77 -9.49 -10.73
C PRO A 241 5.27 -9.82 -9.31
N ASN A 242 5.83 -11.01 -9.11
CA ASN A 242 6.40 -11.46 -7.83
C ASN A 242 7.79 -10.88 -7.49
N GLN A 243 8.34 -10.03 -8.34
CA GLN A 243 9.59 -9.29 -8.11
C GLN A 243 9.33 -7.81 -7.80
N ARG A 244 8.05 -7.41 -7.75
CA ARG A 244 7.65 -6.03 -7.51
C ARG A 244 7.65 -5.76 -6.01
N MET A 245 8.41 -4.77 -5.60
CA MET A 245 8.34 -4.28 -4.23
C MET A 245 7.16 -3.31 -4.09
N PRO A 246 6.39 -3.38 -2.99
CA PRO A 246 5.47 -2.32 -2.66
C PRO A 246 6.27 -1.04 -2.42
N ARG A 247 5.67 0.09 -2.77
CA ARG A 247 6.27 1.39 -2.51
C ARG A 247 6.30 1.65 -1.00
N VAL A 248 7.43 2.11 -0.47
CA VAL A 248 7.53 2.69 0.87
C VAL A 248 7.49 4.23 0.73
N PRO A 249 6.34 4.86 1.01
CA PRO A 249 6.18 6.29 0.82
C PRO A 249 6.99 7.12 1.84
N HIS A 250 7.16 8.40 1.55
CA HIS A 250 8.02 9.30 2.33
C HIS A 250 7.50 9.55 3.76
N ASP A 251 6.20 9.40 3.98
CA ASP A 251 5.58 9.47 5.31
C ASP A 251 5.84 8.20 6.15
N ARG A 252 6.08 7.06 5.51
CA ARG A 252 6.40 5.78 6.17
C ARG A 252 7.88 5.59 6.43
N LEU A 253 8.75 6.13 5.57
CA LEU A 253 10.20 6.07 5.73
C LEU A 253 10.74 7.45 5.35
N SER A 254 11.31 8.20 6.28
CA SER A 254 11.88 9.52 5.96
C SER A 254 13.14 9.39 5.10
N ASP A 255 13.63 10.49 4.55
CA ASP A 255 14.91 10.48 3.84
C ASP A 255 16.09 10.21 4.79
N GLU A 256 16.04 10.70 6.03
CA GLU A 256 17.02 10.38 7.07
C GLU A 256 17.05 8.87 7.37
N GLU A 257 15.88 8.27 7.54
CA GLU A 257 15.77 6.82 7.76
C GLU A 257 16.22 6.04 6.51
N LEU A 258 15.96 6.57 5.31
CA LEU A 258 16.44 5.94 4.09
C LEU A 258 17.98 5.97 3.99
N TYR A 259 18.67 7.02 4.44
CA TYR A 259 20.14 7.03 4.49
C TYR A 259 20.68 5.90 5.37
N ASP A 260 20.14 5.75 6.58
CA ASP A 260 20.55 4.71 7.52
C ASP A 260 20.23 3.31 6.96
N LEU A 261 19.05 3.13 6.37
CA LEU A 261 18.67 1.89 5.70
C LEU A 261 19.63 1.53 4.55
N LEU A 262 20.02 2.50 3.72
CA LEU A 262 21.01 2.30 2.67
C LEU A 262 22.39 1.97 3.23
N ALA A 263 22.79 2.59 4.34
CA ALA A 263 24.06 2.28 5.01
C ALA A 263 24.13 0.81 5.40
N PHE A 264 23.07 0.27 6.00
CA PHE A 264 22.99 -1.15 6.34
C PHE A 264 23.04 -2.05 5.11
N ILE A 265 22.18 -1.78 4.11
CA ILE A 265 22.08 -2.59 2.89
C ILE A 265 23.43 -2.62 2.15
N THR A 266 24.09 -1.48 2.01
CA THR A 266 25.34 -1.42 1.24
C THR A 266 26.59 -1.83 2.03
N THR A 267 26.48 -2.03 3.35
CA THR A 267 27.58 -2.61 4.17
C THR A 267 27.62 -4.13 4.09
N ALA A 268 26.48 -4.79 3.93
CA ALA A 268 26.42 -6.25 3.88
C ALA A 268 26.92 -6.86 2.54
N GLU A 269 27.40 -6.02 1.60
CA GLU A 269 28.03 -6.40 0.33
C GLU A 269 29.56 -6.66 0.43
N GLU A 270 30.21 -6.31 1.56
CA GLU A 270 31.65 -6.53 1.81
C GLU A 270 31.97 -7.85 2.54
#